data_AF-A0A954AMY5-F1
#
_entry.id   AF-A0A954AMY5-F1
#
_cell.length_a   1.000
_cell.length_b   1.000
_cell.length_c   1.000
_cell.angle_alpha   90.00
_cell.angle_beta   90.00
_cell.angle_gamma   90.00
#
_symmetry.space_group_name_H-M   'P 1'
#
loop_
_entity.id
_entity.type
_entity.pdbx_description
1 polymer ?
#
loop_
_entity_poly.entity_id
_entity_poly.type
_entity_poly.pdbx_seq_one_letter_code
_entity_poly.pdbx_strand_id
1 'polypeptide(L)'
;MSSKNGKKSAKPVEGSASKTLEQRVRDQPELEQFLRHLSSVSIDLDDEELDIESTLPDNSFAFGNSNVSYSRSFDLTDHPALRDAVKNLVREIHTVAFKADPEYDPDRCDRCVKSDCCSIDRIHLTEAERLRILDHLGERDSKATSAKYFEFDDDLGGFYKHIMRHTNGACSFLKPIGPGGMMRCSIYDVRPNVCREYDPGYCTEATKLKPKRAHIQV
;
A
#
# COMPACT_ATOMS: atom_id res chain seq x y z
N MET A 1 -30.56 63.53 6.20
CA MET A 1 -31.45 62.38 5.92
C MET A 1 -30.60 61.12 5.99
N SER A 2 -30.75 60.37 7.09
CA SER A 2 -29.89 59.23 7.43
C SER A 2 -30.33 57.96 6.70
N SER A 3 -29.46 57.40 5.87
CA SER A 3 -29.66 56.06 5.28
C SER A 3 -29.19 54.99 6.26
N LYS A 4 -30.11 54.15 6.72
CA LYS A 4 -29.86 53.02 7.62
C LYS A 4 -29.34 51.82 6.82
N ASN A 5 -28.11 51.38 7.12
CA ASN A 5 -27.55 50.11 6.65
C ASN A 5 -28.17 48.93 7.41
N GLY A 6 -28.96 48.10 6.73
CA GLY A 6 -29.49 46.85 7.25
C GLY A 6 -28.46 45.73 7.15
N LYS A 7 -27.83 45.37 8.27
CA LYS A 7 -26.97 44.19 8.42
C LYS A 7 -27.87 42.94 8.46
N LYS A 8 -27.91 42.15 7.37
CA LYS A 8 -28.46 40.79 7.40
C LYS A 8 -27.45 39.87 8.07
N SER A 9 -27.76 39.37 9.27
CA SER A 9 -27.02 38.29 9.91
C SER A 9 -27.20 37.01 9.11
N ALA A 10 -26.08 36.47 8.60
CA ALA A 10 -26.04 35.12 8.04
C ALA A 10 -26.35 34.12 9.14
N LYS A 11 -27.27 33.17 8.87
CA LYS A 11 -27.50 32.02 9.74
C LYS A 11 -26.24 31.14 9.77
N PRO A 12 -25.91 30.51 10.90
CA PRO A 12 -24.83 29.53 10.94
C PRO A 12 -25.19 28.37 10.02
N VAL A 13 -24.25 27.96 9.16
CA VAL A 13 -24.32 26.69 8.44
C VAL A 13 -24.17 25.62 9.51
N GLU A 14 -25.27 24.94 9.84
CA GLU A 14 -25.27 23.79 10.73
C GLU A 14 -24.31 22.75 10.16
N GLY A 15 -23.29 22.41 10.97
CA GLY A 15 -22.32 21.40 10.64
C GLY A 15 -23.05 20.09 10.35
N SER A 16 -22.83 19.57 9.15
CA SER A 16 -23.22 18.22 8.75
C SER A 16 -22.63 17.23 9.76
N ALA A 17 -23.46 16.81 10.73
CA ALA A 17 -23.12 15.72 11.63
C ALA A 17 -22.88 14.50 10.74
N SER A 18 -21.65 13.99 10.75
CA SER A 18 -21.30 12.77 10.04
C SER A 18 -22.22 11.64 10.52
N LYS A 19 -23.17 11.24 9.66
CA LYS A 19 -24.03 10.06 9.90
C LYS A 19 -23.16 8.88 10.29
N THR A 20 -23.58 8.11 11.30
CA THR A 20 -22.87 6.88 11.70
C THR A 20 -22.89 5.87 10.56
N LEU A 21 -21.92 4.94 10.54
CA LEU A 21 -21.87 3.89 9.52
C LEU A 21 -23.19 3.10 9.48
N GLU A 22 -23.78 2.80 10.63
CA GLU A 22 -25.07 2.08 10.69
C GLU A 22 -26.23 2.90 10.09
N GLN A 23 -26.20 4.23 10.23
CA GLN A 23 -27.19 5.11 9.60
C GLN A 23 -27.00 5.20 8.08
N ARG A 24 -25.75 5.18 7.59
CA ARG A 24 -25.46 5.19 6.14
C ARG A 24 -25.82 3.86 5.46
N VAL A 25 -25.60 2.75 6.16
CA VAL A 25 -25.93 1.40 5.67
C VAL A 25 -27.45 1.19 5.64
N ARG A 26 -28.20 1.66 6.65
CA ARG A 26 -29.68 1.59 6.64
C ARG A 26 -30.34 2.33 5.47
N ASP A 27 -29.72 3.41 5.00
CA ASP A 27 -30.24 4.19 3.89
C ASP A 27 -29.95 3.55 2.51
N GLN A 28 -29.18 2.45 2.46
CA GLN A 28 -28.76 1.75 1.24
C GLN A 28 -28.86 0.22 1.40
N PRO A 29 -30.07 -0.37 1.26
CA PRO A 29 -30.29 -1.78 1.52
C PRO A 29 -29.47 -2.70 0.59
N GLU A 30 -29.17 -2.27 -0.64
CA GLU A 30 -28.32 -3.00 -1.57
C GLU A 30 -26.87 -3.06 -1.09
N LEU A 31 -26.36 -1.96 -0.51
CA LEU A 31 -25.01 -1.91 0.07
C LEU A 31 -24.92 -2.78 1.32
N GLU A 32 -25.96 -2.75 2.17
CA GLU A 32 -26.04 -3.62 3.35
C GLU A 32 -25.98 -5.10 2.96
N GLN A 33 -26.77 -5.49 1.96
CA GLN A 33 -26.80 -6.86 1.46
C GLN A 33 -25.44 -7.27 0.88
N PHE A 34 -24.83 -6.40 0.08
CA PHE A 34 -23.51 -6.66 -0.49
C PHE A 34 -22.45 -6.82 0.60
N LEU A 35 -22.35 -5.88 1.55
CA LEU A 35 -21.34 -5.89 2.61
C LEU A 35 -21.49 -7.07 3.57
N ARG A 36 -22.71 -7.54 3.85
CA ARG A 36 -22.96 -8.71 4.71
C ARG A 36 -22.35 -9.99 4.14
N HIS A 37 -22.20 -10.06 2.82
CA HIS A 37 -21.77 -11.24 2.10
C HIS A 37 -20.41 -11.06 1.43
N LEU A 38 -19.82 -9.87 1.51
CA LEU A 38 -18.50 -9.59 0.98
C LEU A 38 -17.45 -10.33 1.81
N SER A 39 -16.70 -11.21 1.16
CA SER A 39 -15.70 -12.06 1.81
C SER A 39 -14.32 -11.43 1.72
N SER A 40 -13.93 -11.00 0.52
CA SER A 40 -12.64 -10.38 0.28
C SER A 40 -12.74 -9.32 -0.82
N VAL A 41 -11.85 -8.34 -0.72
CA VAL A 41 -11.56 -7.40 -1.79
C VAL A 41 -10.06 -7.45 -1.99
N SER A 42 -9.62 -7.84 -3.19
CA SER A 42 -8.22 -7.76 -3.61
C SER A 42 -8.06 -6.60 -4.57
N ILE A 43 -7.01 -5.81 -4.39
CA ILE A 43 -6.71 -4.66 -5.21
C ILE A 43 -5.30 -4.87 -5.73
N ASP A 44 -5.17 -5.11 -7.04
CA ASP A 44 -3.90 -5.13 -7.73
C ASP A 44 -3.72 -3.78 -8.44
N LEU A 45 -2.78 -2.97 -7.96
CA LEU A 45 -2.53 -1.66 -8.54
C LEU A 45 -1.55 -1.71 -9.71
N ASP A 46 -0.77 -2.79 -9.83
CA ASP A 46 0.16 -2.96 -10.95
C ASP A 46 -0.59 -3.36 -12.21
N ASP A 47 -1.57 -4.26 -12.08
CA ASP A 47 -2.42 -4.72 -13.18
C ASP A 47 -3.73 -3.92 -13.32
N GLU A 48 -3.91 -2.88 -12.51
CA GLU A 48 -5.13 -2.07 -12.41
C GLU A 48 -6.41 -2.91 -12.26
N GLU A 49 -6.38 -3.95 -11.42
CA GLU A 49 -7.45 -4.93 -11.25
C GLU A 49 -8.07 -4.86 -9.84
N LEU A 50 -9.40 -5.00 -9.77
CA LEU A 50 -10.15 -5.14 -8.52
C LEU A 50 -10.89 -6.46 -8.52
N ASP A 51 -10.52 -7.36 -7.61
CA ASP A 51 -11.25 -8.60 -7.39
C ASP A 51 -12.16 -8.49 -6.19
N ILE A 52 -13.38 -9.00 -6.36
CA ILE A 52 -14.39 -9.09 -5.33
C ILE A 52 -14.79 -10.54 -5.20
N GLU A 53 -14.61 -11.10 -4.01
CA GLU A 53 -15.16 -12.40 -3.66
C GLU A 53 -16.26 -12.23 -2.61
N SER A 54 -17.36 -12.93 -2.81
CA SER A 54 -18.52 -12.87 -1.94
C SER A 54 -19.15 -14.26 -1.81
N THR A 55 -19.77 -14.50 -0.66
CA THR A 55 -20.55 -15.71 -0.41
C THR A 55 -22.00 -15.33 -0.18
N LEU A 56 -22.81 -15.52 -1.22
CA LEU A 56 -24.22 -15.13 -1.21
C LEU A 56 -25.09 -16.31 -0.76
N PRO A 57 -26.16 -16.05 0.00
CA PRO A 57 -27.13 -17.07 0.35
C PRO A 57 -27.90 -17.48 -0.91
N ASP A 58 -27.89 -18.76 -1.21
CA ASP A 58 -28.63 -19.37 -2.30
C ASP A 58 -29.90 -20.04 -1.76
N ASN A 59 -31.03 -19.39 -2.03
CA ASN A 59 -32.36 -19.87 -1.69
C ASN A 59 -32.99 -20.71 -2.82
N SER A 60 -32.26 -20.96 -3.91
CA SER A 60 -32.77 -21.77 -5.03
C SER A 60 -32.65 -23.28 -4.78
N PHE A 61 -31.96 -23.69 -3.71
CA PHE A 61 -31.72 -25.09 -3.40
C PHE A 61 -32.92 -25.72 -2.67
N ALA A 62 -33.54 -26.73 -3.29
CA ALA A 62 -34.77 -27.36 -2.79
C ALA A 62 -34.62 -28.12 -1.45
N PHE A 63 -33.39 -28.34 -0.96
CA PHE A 63 -33.10 -29.14 0.23
C PHE A 63 -32.45 -28.35 1.38
N GLY A 64 -32.42 -27.01 1.32
CA GLY A 64 -31.91 -26.16 2.41
C GLY A 64 -31.18 -24.92 1.91
N ASN A 65 -30.65 -24.11 2.83
CA ASN A 65 -29.84 -22.94 2.49
C ASN A 65 -28.48 -23.41 1.97
N SER A 66 -28.17 -23.12 0.70
CA SER A 66 -26.83 -23.26 0.14
C SER A 66 -26.13 -21.90 0.14
N ASN A 67 -24.81 -21.90 0.03
CA ASN A 67 -24.03 -20.69 -0.19
C ASN A 67 -23.45 -20.78 -1.60
N VAL A 68 -23.60 -19.72 -2.40
CA VAL A 68 -22.97 -19.59 -3.71
C VAL A 68 -21.77 -18.67 -3.59
N SER A 69 -20.61 -19.18 -4.01
CA SER A 69 -19.41 -18.35 -4.17
C SER A 69 -19.55 -17.51 -5.43
N TYR A 70 -19.42 -16.21 -5.26
CA TYR A 70 -19.37 -15.21 -6.31
C TYR A 70 -17.96 -14.64 -6.34
N SER A 71 -17.32 -14.66 -7.50
CA SER A 71 -16.05 -13.98 -7.73
C SER A 71 -16.17 -13.16 -9.01
N ARG A 72 -15.71 -11.91 -8.96
CA ARG A 72 -15.68 -11.03 -10.11
C ARG A 72 -14.46 -10.13 -10.05
N SER A 73 -13.76 -10.10 -11.18
CA SER A 73 -12.72 -9.15 -11.49
C SER A 73 -13.30 -7.94 -12.23
N PHE A 74 -12.75 -6.77 -11.95
CA PHE A 74 -12.98 -5.53 -12.69
C PHE A 74 -11.65 -4.95 -13.14
N ASP A 75 -11.49 -4.77 -14.44
CA ASP A 75 -10.43 -3.93 -15.01
C ASP A 75 -10.75 -2.46 -14.70
N LEU A 76 -9.91 -1.81 -13.90
CA LEU A 76 -10.13 -0.43 -13.47
C LEU A 76 -9.90 0.58 -14.60
N THR A 77 -9.19 0.20 -15.68
CA THR A 77 -9.00 1.07 -16.85
C THR A 77 -10.33 1.36 -17.56
N ASP A 78 -11.23 0.37 -17.58
CA ASP A 78 -12.58 0.47 -18.16
C ASP A 78 -13.58 1.22 -17.26
N HIS A 79 -13.22 1.45 -15.99
CA HIS A 79 -14.12 1.98 -14.97
C HIS A 79 -13.52 3.19 -14.22
N PRO A 80 -13.41 4.38 -14.84
CA PRO A 80 -12.66 5.51 -14.28
C PRO A 80 -13.19 6.01 -12.93
N ALA A 81 -14.52 6.02 -12.73
CA ALA A 81 -15.10 6.41 -11.44
C ALA A 81 -14.79 5.39 -10.33
N LEU A 82 -14.74 4.10 -10.66
CA LEU A 82 -14.38 3.04 -9.72
C LEU A 82 -12.88 3.10 -9.40
N ARG A 83 -12.05 3.30 -10.42
CA ARG A 83 -10.60 3.54 -10.29
C ARG A 83 -10.31 4.68 -9.31
N ASP A 84 -10.98 5.82 -9.46
CA ASP A 84 -10.80 6.97 -8.54
C ASP A 84 -11.25 6.65 -7.10
N ALA A 85 -12.32 5.87 -6.93
CA ALA A 85 -12.77 5.42 -5.61
C ALA A 85 -11.76 4.48 -4.94
N VAL A 86 -11.22 3.51 -5.69
CA VAL A 86 -10.17 2.59 -5.25
C VAL A 86 -8.91 3.35 -4.86
N LYS A 87 -8.48 4.33 -5.68
CA LYS A 87 -7.34 5.21 -5.36
C LYS A 87 -7.50 5.92 -4.02
N ASN A 88 -8.68 6.47 -3.76
CA ASN A 88 -8.97 7.15 -2.50
C ASN A 88 -8.97 6.17 -1.32
N LEU A 89 -9.54 4.97 -1.50
CA LEU A 89 -9.53 3.93 -0.47
C LEU A 89 -8.11 3.50 -0.11
N VAL A 90 -7.27 3.19 -1.10
CA VAL A 90 -5.86 2.83 -0.89
C VAL A 90 -5.12 3.94 -0.15
N ARG A 91 -5.36 5.22 -0.50
CA ARG A 91 -4.76 6.37 0.18
C ARG A 91 -5.10 6.45 1.66
N GLU A 92 -6.35 6.21 2.01
CA GLU A 92 -6.80 6.21 3.40
C GLU A 92 -6.21 5.00 4.16
N ILE A 93 -6.24 3.80 3.56
CA ILE A 93 -5.65 2.59 4.14
C ILE A 93 -4.17 2.80 4.42
N HIS A 94 -3.41 3.32 3.46
CA HIS A 94 -1.98 3.60 3.62
C HIS A 94 -1.73 4.52 4.81
N THR A 95 -2.52 5.58 4.97
CA THR A 95 -2.39 6.53 6.08
C THR A 95 -2.63 5.89 7.46
N VAL A 96 -3.49 4.87 7.52
CA VAL A 96 -3.84 4.18 8.77
C VAL A 96 -2.88 3.02 9.08
N ALA A 97 -2.54 2.24 8.06
CA ALA A 97 -1.79 1.00 8.18
C ALA A 97 -0.27 1.22 8.30
N PHE A 98 0.28 2.22 7.61
CA PHE A 98 1.70 2.55 7.71
C PHE A 98 1.95 3.40 8.96
N LYS A 99 2.04 2.74 10.10
CA LYS A 99 2.69 3.29 11.30
C LYS A 99 4.01 2.58 11.50
N ALA A 100 5.08 3.35 11.67
CA ALA A 100 6.39 2.79 11.96
C ALA A 100 6.31 1.91 13.22
N ASP A 101 6.64 0.63 13.10
CA ASP A 101 6.80 -0.26 14.25
C ASP A 101 8.07 0.15 15.01
N PRO A 102 7.96 0.65 16.26
CA PRO A 102 9.12 1.10 17.04
C PRO A 102 10.05 -0.04 17.45
N GLU A 103 9.61 -1.30 17.36
CA GLU A 103 10.41 -2.49 17.70
C GLU A 103 11.08 -3.13 16.47
N TYR A 104 10.89 -2.56 15.27
CA TYR A 104 11.49 -3.05 14.04
C TYR A 104 13.02 -2.92 14.06
N ASP A 105 13.70 -4.07 13.93
CA ASP A 105 15.16 -4.19 13.90
C ASP A 105 15.64 -4.40 12.44
N PRO A 106 16.20 -3.37 11.78
CA PRO A 106 16.56 -3.41 10.36
C PRO A 106 17.68 -4.39 10.02
N ASP A 107 18.43 -4.85 11.03
CA ASP A 107 19.60 -5.72 10.86
C ASP A 107 19.26 -7.23 10.92
N ARG A 108 17.98 -7.59 11.12
CA ARG A 108 17.55 -9.01 11.25
C ARG A 108 17.41 -9.78 9.95
N CYS A 109 17.43 -9.12 8.79
CA CYS A 109 17.02 -9.74 7.53
C CYS A 109 18.18 -10.44 6.80
N ASP A 110 18.20 -11.79 6.83
CA ASP A 110 19.09 -12.63 6.00
C ASP A 110 18.66 -12.65 4.52
N ARG A 111 17.43 -12.24 4.19
CA ARG A 111 16.96 -12.17 2.79
C ARG A 111 17.64 -11.04 2.00
N CYS A 112 18.10 -9.97 2.63
CA CYS A 112 19.00 -9.02 1.96
C CYS A 112 20.35 -9.67 1.57
N VAL A 113 20.80 -10.71 2.29
CA VAL A 113 21.99 -11.49 1.93
C VAL A 113 21.68 -12.44 0.77
N LYS A 114 20.45 -12.97 0.69
CA LYS A 114 19.98 -13.83 -0.42
C LYS A 114 19.53 -13.06 -1.66
N SER A 115 19.19 -11.78 -1.49
CA SER A 115 18.78 -10.82 -2.53
C SER A 115 17.42 -11.05 -3.20
N ASP A 116 16.56 -11.89 -2.63
CA ASP A 116 15.30 -12.31 -3.26
C ASP A 116 14.42 -11.12 -3.69
N CYS A 117 14.19 -10.14 -2.80
CA CYS A 117 13.37 -8.97 -3.07
C CYS A 117 13.98 -8.03 -4.13
N CYS A 118 15.30 -8.01 -4.24
CA CYS A 118 16.00 -7.21 -5.25
C CYS A 118 15.90 -7.83 -6.64
N SER A 119 15.57 -9.11 -6.78
CA SER A 119 15.47 -9.79 -8.08
C SER A 119 14.03 -9.95 -8.59
N ILE A 120 13.05 -9.96 -7.70
CA ILE A 120 11.67 -10.32 -8.02
C ILE A 120 10.77 -9.09 -8.05
N ASP A 121 10.88 -8.22 -7.05
CA ASP A 121 9.88 -7.18 -6.79
C ASP A 121 10.24 -5.85 -7.45
N ARG A 122 9.24 -5.13 -7.98
CA ARG A 122 9.41 -3.73 -8.38
C ARG A 122 9.42 -2.88 -7.11
N ILE A 123 10.54 -2.21 -6.85
CA ILE A 123 10.70 -1.42 -5.64
C ILE A 123 10.21 0.00 -5.90
N HIS A 124 9.01 0.31 -5.45
CA HIS A 124 8.41 1.65 -5.50
C HIS A 124 9.05 2.58 -4.47
N LEU A 125 9.19 3.85 -4.83
CA LEU A 125 9.76 4.87 -3.95
C LEU A 125 9.13 6.24 -4.15
N THR A 126 9.02 6.95 -3.04
CA THR A 126 8.63 8.35 -3.00
C THR A 126 9.73 9.25 -3.56
N GLU A 127 9.38 10.48 -3.92
CA GLU A 127 10.36 11.49 -4.34
C GLU A 127 11.39 11.79 -3.24
N ALA A 128 10.96 11.83 -1.98
CA ALA A 128 11.85 12.06 -0.83
C ALA A 128 12.87 10.91 -0.67
N GLU A 129 12.46 9.67 -0.88
CA GLU A 129 13.37 8.51 -0.90
C GLU A 129 14.37 8.58 -2.03
N ARG A 130 13.93 8.93 -3.24
CA ARG A 130 14.80 9.10 -4.41
C ARG A 130 15.92 10.10 -4.12
N LEU A 131 15.55 11.25 -3.56
CA LEU A 131 16.50 12.31 -3.21
C LEU A 131 17.47 11.88 -2.12
N ARG A 132 17.00 11.19 -1.06
CA ARG A 132 17.88 10.64 -0.01
C ARG A 132 18.90 9.65 -0.57
N ILE A 133 18.50 8.81 -1.53
CA ILE A 133 19.39 7.86 -2.18
C ILE A 133 20.46 8.60 -3.01
N LEU A 134 20.07 9.59 -3.81
CA LEU A 134 21.03 10.37 -4.60
C LEU A 134 22.04 11.12 -3.74
N ASP A 135 21.58 11.72 -2.64
CA ASP A 135 22.43 12.40 -1.66
C ASP A 135 23.46 11.44 -1.06
N HIS A 136 23.02 10.25 -0.64
CA HIS A 136 23.92 9.20 -0.14
C HIS A 136 24.96 8.74 -1.17
N LEU A 137 24.62 8.72 -2.45
CA LEU A 137 25.54 8.40 -3.54
C LEU A 137 26.49 9.56 -3.90
N GLY A 138 26.26 10.77 -3.36
CA GLY A 138 26.98 11.98 -3.74
C GLY A 138 26.70 12.42 -5.18
N GLU A 139 25.59 11.98 -5.77
CA GLU A 139 25.23 12.23 -7.16
C GLU A 139 24.28 13.42 -7.25
N ARG A 140 24.46 14.29 -8.25
CA ARG A 140 23.54 15.42 -8.46
C ARG A 140 22.22 14.93 -9.03
N ASP A 141 21.12 15.52 -8.56
CA ASP A 141 19.81 15.29 -9.14
C ASP A 141 19.74 15.89 -10.56
N SER A 142 19.79 15.00 -11.54
CA SER A 142 19.68 15.32 -12.95
C SER A 142 18.89 14.23 -13.65
N LYS A 143 18.33 14.55 -14.82
CA LYS A 143 17.60 13.55 -15.63
C LYS A 143 18.48 12.34 -15.96
N ALA A 144 19.76 12.56 -16.27
CA ALA A 144 20.71 11.49 -16.60
C ALA A 144 21.02 10.62 -15.37
N THR A 145 21.27 11.24 -14.22
CA THR A 145 21.51 10.54 -12.96
C THR A 145 20.28 9.73 -12.54
N SER A 146 19.10 10.33 -12.58
CA SER A 146 17.86 9.65 -12.20
C SER A 146 17.59 8.45 -13.11
N ALA A 147 17.77 8.60 -14.43
CA ALA A 147 17.59 7.50 -15.36
C ALA A 147 18.55 6.31 -15.13
N LYS A 148 19.71 6.52 -14.48
CA LYS A 148 20.67 5.45 -14.15
C LYS A 148 20.13 4.50 -13.08
N TYR A 149 19.35 5.01 -12.13
CA TYR A 149 18.96 4.28 -10.92
C TYR A 149 17.46 4.07 -10.78
N PHE A 150 16.66 4.91 -11.43
CA PHE A 150 15.22 4.96 -11.26
C PHE A 150 14.50 5.01 -12.60
N GLU A 151 13.25 4.59 -12.59
CA GLU A 151 12.29 4.78 -13.67
C GLU A 151 11.10 5.54 -13.10
N PHE A 152 10.40 6.30 -13.95
CA PHE A 152 9.16 6.94 -13.56
C PHE A 152 8.08 5.88 -13.43
N ASP A 153 7.26 6.05 -12.41
CA ASP A 153 6.14 5.18 -12.13
C ASP A 153 4.84 5.97 -12.22
N ASP A 154 3.82 5.34 -12.79
CA ASP A 154 2.47 5.89 -12.86
C ASP A 154 1.58 5.18 -11.83
N ASP A 155 2.10 5.07 -10.59
CA ASP A 155 1.36 4.51 -9.46
C ASP A 155 -0.02 5.16 -9.38
N LEU A 156 -1.05 4.32 -9.42
CA LEU A 156 -2.43 4.72 -9.32
C LEU A 156 -2.71 5.60 -8.11
N GLY A 157 -2.11 5.30 -6.96
CA GLY A 157 -2.28 6.07 -5.74
C GLY A 157 -1.65 7.46 -5.78
N GLY A 158 -0.68 7.65 -6.70
CA GLY A 158 0.14 8.85 -6.85
C GLY A 158 1.15 9.04 -5.71
N PHE A 159 1.36 8.02 -4.89
CA PHE A 159 2.25 8.07 -3.73
C PHE A 159 3.69 7.82 -4.14
N TYR A 160 3.87 6.82 -4.98
CA TYR A 160 5.16 6.44 -5.52
C TYR A 160 5.29 7.06 -6.91
N LYS A 161 6.36 7.81 -7.12
CA LYS A 161 6.58 8.50 -8.41
C LYS A 161 7.66 7.83 -9.22
N HIS A 162 8.40 6.93 -8.57
CA HIS A 162 9.53 6.26 -9.15
C HIS A 162 9.57 4.82 -8.68
N ILE A 163 10.20 3.99 -9.48
CA ILE A 163 10.61 2.63 -9.15
C ILE A 163 12.13 2.53 -9.27
N MET A 164 12.75 1.63 -8.50
CA MET A 164 14.15 1.31 -8.68
C MET A 164 14.33 0.60 -10.02
N ARG A 165 15.31 1.05 -10.80
CA ARG A 165 15.67 0.40 -12.05
C ARG A 165 16.26 -0.97 -11.77
N HIS A 166 15.76 -1.98 -12.49
CA HIS A 166 16.38 -3.29 -12.56
C HIS A 166 17.36 -3.33 -13.74
N THR A 167 18.52 -3.95 -13.54
CA THR A 167 19.55 -4.19 -14.55
C THR A 167 19.92 -5.66 -14.48
N ASN A 168 19.79 -6.38 -15.60
CA ASN A 168 20.03 -7.83 -15.68
C ASN A 168 19.18 -8.65 -14.70
N GLY A 169 17.90 -8.28 -14.54
CA GLY A 169 16.96 -9.02 -13.69
C GLY A 169 17.13 -8.78 -12.18
N ALA A 170 17.88 -7.77 -11.77
CA ALA A 170 17.99 -7.38 -10.36
C ALA A 170 18.08 -5.87 -10.18
N CYS A 171 17.72 -5.37 -9.00
CA CYS A 171 17.85 -3.99 -8.59
C CYS A 171 19.27 -3.48 -8.82
N SER A 172 19.37 -2.29 -9.43
CA SER A 172 20.64 -1.64 -9.79
C SER A 172 21.62 -1.44 -8.62
N PHE A 173 21.11 -1.44 -7.38
CA PHE A 173 21.88 -1.29 -6.15
C PHE A 173 22.35 -2.62 -5.54
N LEU A 174 22.00 -3.77 -6.12
CA LEU A 174 22.50 -5.05 -5.65
C LEU A 174 23.93 -5.28 -6.15
N LYS A 175 24.89 -5.48 -5.23
CA LYS A 175 26.32 -5.65 -5.53
C LYS A 175 26.92 -6.83 -4.78
N PRO A 176 27.90 -7.54 -5.37
CA PRO A 176 28.64 -8.56 -4.64
C PRO A 176 29.53 -7.93 -3.56
N ILE A 177 29.58 -8.55 -2.39
CA ILE A 177 30.45 -8.23 -1.27
C ILE A 177 31.42 -9.39 -1.02
N GLY A 178 32.69 -9.15 -1.39
CA GLY A 178 33.78 -10.06 -1.09
C GLY A 178 33.89 -11.30 -1.99
N PRO A 179 34.89 -12.18 -1.71
CA PRO A 179 35.29 -13.26 -2.63
C PRO A 179 34.28 -14.41 -2.78
N GLY A 180 33.25 -14.45 -1.93
CA GLY A 180 32.25 -15.53 -1.90
C GLY A 180 31.02 -15.29 -2.75
N GLY A 181 30.94 -14.19 -3.50
CA GLY A 181 29.78 -13.87 -4.33
C GLY A 181 28.51 -13.56 -3.54
N MET A 182 28.63 -13.30 -2.23
CA MET A 182 27.51 -12.83 -1.42
C MET A 182 27.03 -11.49 -1.96
N MET A 183 25.73 -11.29 -2.09
CA MET A 183 25.17 -10.07 -2.64
C MET A 183 24.64 -9.19 -1.49
N ARG A 184 24.81 -7.87 -1.60
CA ARG A 184 24.30 -6.90 -0.64
C ARG A 184 23.89 -5.62 -1.35
N CYS A 185 22.84 -4.99 -0.84
CA CYS A 185 22.41 -3.67 -1.29
C CYS A 185 23.51 -2.64 -0.98
N SER A 186 23.97 -1.90 -2.00
CA SER A 186 25.01 -0.87 -1.85
C SER A 186 24.51 0.40 -1.17
N ILE A 187 23.19 0.58 -1.07
CA ILE A 187 22.55 1.72 -0.41
C ILE A 187 21.85 1.28 0.90
N TYR A 188 22.44 0.29 1.58
CA TYR A 188 21.84 -0.38 2.75
C TYR A 188 21.26 0.65 3.75
N ASP A 189 22.01 1.67 4.14
CA ASP A 189 21.57 2.58 5.21
C ASP A 189 20.45 3.53 4.79
N VAL A 190 20.24 3.71 3.48
CA VAL A 190 19.26 4.63 2.90
C VAL A 190 18.23 3.94 2.01
N ARG A 191 18.04 2.62 2.19
CA ARG A 191 16.99 1.87 1.49
C ARG A 191 15.61 2.54 1.65
N PRO A 192 14.73 2.49 0.63
CA PRO A 192 13.35 2.92 0.75
C PRO A 192 12.61 2.18 1.87
N ASN A 193 11.53 2.79 2.36
CA ASN A 193 10.66 2.21 3.37
C ASN A 193 10.12 0.86 2.93
N VAL A 194 9.67 0.67 1.68
CA VAL A 194 9.22 -0.65 1.21
C VAL A 194 10.30 -1.74 1.37
N CYS A 195 11.58 -1.41 1.17
CA CYS A 195 12.69 -2.33 1.38
C CYS A 195 13.07 -2.52 2.85
N ARG A 196 12.67 -1.60 3.73
CA ARG A 196 12.79 -1.75 5.19
C ARG A 196 11.63 -2.58 5.70
N GLU A 197 10.42 -2.22 5.34
CA GLU A 197 9.17 -2.78 5.82
C GLU A 197 8.84 -4.14 5.24
N TYR A 198 9.56 -4.62 4.21
CA TYR A 198 9.42 -5.98 3.72
C TYR A 198 9.48 -6.97 4.89
N ASP A 199 8.29 -7.47 5.24
CA ASP A 199 8.00 -8.05 6.55
C ASP A 199 8.69 -9.41 6.70
N PRO A 200 9.55 -9.60 7.72
CA PRO A 200 10.10 -10.89 8.11
C PRO A 200 9.05 -11.87 8.69
N GLY A 201 7.74 -11.63 8.57
CA GLY A 201 6.68 -12.62 8.78
C GLY A 201 6.82 -13.88 7.92
N TYR A 202 7.64 -13.86 6.87
CA TYR A 202 8.10 -15.04 6.11
C TYR A 202 9.47 -15.60 6.55
N CYS A 203 10.15 -14.97 7.49
CA CYS A 203 11.27 -15.55 8.25
C CYS A 203 10.74 -16.42 9.40
N THR A 204 9.69 -17.19 9.17
CA THR A 204 9.19 -18.17 10.14
C THR A 204 10.07 -19.42 10.14
N GLU A 205 10.53 -19.78 11.34
CA GLU A 205 11.00 -21.10 11.82
C GLU A 205 12.30 -21.70 11.24
N ALA A 206 12.82 -21.25 10.09
CA ALA A 206 14.05 -21.85 9.53
C ALA A 206 15.37 -21.32 10.10
N THR A 207 15.37 -20.14 10.73
CA THR A 207 16.56 -19.53 11.36
C THR A 207 16.40 -19.54 12.88
N LYS A 208 17.19 -20.39 13.55
CA LYS A 208 17.18 -20.69 14.99
C LYS A 208 17.53 -19.48 15.89
N LEU A 209 16.74 -18.43 15.90
CA LEU A 209 16.84 -17.36 16.89
C LEU A 209 15.55 -17.34 17.71
N LYS A 210 15.65 -17.82 18.95
CA LYS A 210 14.54 -17.81 19.90
C LYS A 210 14.13 -16.34 20.17
N PRO A 211 12.84 -15.99 20.03
CA PRO A 211 12.38 -14.68 20.46
C PRO A 211 12.57 -14.54 21.98
N LYS A 212 13.26 -13.49 22.42
CA LYS A 212 13.16 -13.03 23.81
C LYS A 212 11.80 -12.35 23.94
N ARG A 213 10.80 -13.08 24.44
CA ARG A 213 9.54 -12.47 24.89
C ARG A 213 9.87 -11.53 26.05
N ALA A 214 9.64 -10.22 25.88
CA ALA A 214 9.49 -9.33 27.01
C ALA A 214 8.13 -9.62 27.66
N HIS A 215 8.14 -9.87 28.97
CA HIS A 215 6.90 -9.98 29.73
C HIS A 215 6.23 -8.61 29.77
N ILE A 216 5.08 -8.49 29.09
CA ILE A 216 4.14 -7.40 29.36
C ILE A 216 3.54 -7.70 30.74
N GLN A 217 3.94 -6.92 31.75
CA GLN A 217 3.20 -6.87 33.01
C GLN A 217 1.96 -6.01 32.75
N VAL A 218 0.78 -6.63 32.91
CA VAL A 218 -0.52 -5.95 32.98
C VAL A 218 -0.75 -5.50 34.41
#